data_AF-A0A0U1NRV3-F1
#
_entry.id   AF-A0A0U1NRV3-F1
#
_cell.length_a   1.000
_cell.length_b   1.000
_cell.length_c   1.000
_cell.angle_alpha   90.00
_cell.angle_beta   90.00
_cell.angle_gamma   90.00
#
_symmetry.space_group_name_H-M   'P 1'
#
loop_
_entity.id
_entity.type
_entity.pdbx_description
1 polymer ?
#
loop_
_entity_poly.entity_id
_entity_poly.type
_entity_poly.pdbx_seq_one_letter_code
_entity_poly.pdbx_strand_id
1 'polypeptide(L)'
;MAIKKSDFDGDGIAEIPVTSPWGIGILKLSGNTLSAPTMAPNGTRFGDWLLNTADNRFDLMADFDGDGKTELLVTSPWGIGVLKQSGNTLSSPMIAPNGTRFGGWLLNTTDNRFGPVGDFDGDGKTEILVTSPWGIGIFKLSGNTFTVLMMAENGTRFGSWQLSTADNRFSPVGDVDGDGKTEILVTSPWGIGILKLSGNTLISLMAAPNGTRLGGWLLNTGDNHLHTLADLDGDGKDEIVISSPWGIGILKLSGNTLISPMMAPNGTRFGGWLLNTLDNRVGPAADFDGDGKAELFISSPWGIGILKLAGNTFNVAMLAPNGTRFGGWLLNTADNHFDNLADFTGDGKIDILVTSPWGIGIFRFEGNTINVPMMKPNGTRFGNWLLNTGDNRFELGEQTVRLHIKILTNPTISIDRMIVAMQQVYESVGIRVHRVSTETLNLPTLNTVDVGGCTMGTVTPEQTQLFANRNNAWGSDVVVYFVLSTNPPYNGCAAYPPGQPGAVVAQIATVWTIAHEVGHVLGLKHVSDNNRLMTGNGTANITNPPPDLISTEVNTMRASTLTFET
;
A
#
# COMPACT_ATOMS: atom_id res chain seq x y z
N MET A 1 -9.59 5.44 -18.34
CA MET A 1 -10.59 6.31 -17.66
C MET A 1 -9.87 7.00 -16.51
N ALA A 2 -9.91 8.34 -16.41
CA ALA A 2 -9.21 9.06 -15.35
C ALA A 2 -9.68 8.57 -13.98
N ILE A 3 -8.73 8.29 -13.09
CA ILE A 3 -8.98 7.78 -11.75
C ILE A 3 -9.69 8.89 -10.94
N LYS A 4 -11.02 8.93 -11.00
CA LYS A 4 -11.87 9.68 -10.06
C LYS A 4 -11.91 8.94 -8.72
N LYS A 5 -10.74 8.73 -8.10
CA LYS A 5 -10.69 8.21 -6.74
C LYS A 5 -11.12 9.32 -5.80
N SER A 6 -12.07 9.01 -4.92
CA SER A 6 -12.40 9.82 -3.75
C SER A 6 -13.31 11.05 -4.00
N ASP A 7 -14.08 11.11 -5.09
CA ASP A 7 -15.14 12.12 -5.27
C ASP A 7 -16.43 11.66 -4.55
N PHE A 8 -16.58 11.98 -3.26
CA PHE A 8 -17.68 11.50 -2.41
C PHE A 8 -18.97 12.30 -2.59
N ASP A 9 -18.89 13.57 -3.01
CA ASP A 9 -20.07 14.40 -3.19
C ASP A 9 -20.55 14.52 -4.65
N GLY A 10 -19.73 14.08 -5.62
CA GLY A 10 -20.06 13.93 -7.04
C GLY A 10 -19.86 15.22 -7.84
N ASP A 11 -19.07 16.18 -7.35
CA ASP A 11 -18.83 17.44 -8.04
C ASP A 11 -17.62 17.41 -9.00
N GLY A 12 -16.95 16.26 -9.10
CA GLY A 12 -15.79 16.05 -9.94
C GLY A 12 -14.46 16.46 -9.31
N ILE A 13 -14.47 16.91 -8.04
CA ILE A 13 -13.28 17.22 -7.26
C ILE A 13 -13.11 16.13 -6.21
N ALA A 14 -11.90 15.59 -6.08
CA ALA A 14 -11.64 14.57 -5.08
C ALA A 14 -11.61 15.16 -3.66
N GLU A 15 -12.15 14.41 -2.70
CA GLU A 15 -11.93 14.62 -1.28
C GLU A 15 -10.86 13.68 -0.71
N ILE A 16 -10.39 14.02 0.48
CA ILE A 16 -9.39 13.29 1.23
C ILE A 16 -10.08 12.59 2.41
N PRO A 17 -10.32 11.27 2.34
CA PRO A 17 -10.80 10.53 3.49
C PRO A 17 -9.68 10.45 4.55
N VAL A 18 -10.08 10.53 5.81
CA VAL A 18 -9.15 10.50 6.95
C VAL A 18 -9.75 9.71 8.10
N THR A 19 -8.95 8.85 8.73
CA THR A 19 -9.33 8.17 9.98
C THR A 19 -8.36 8.48 11.10
N SER A 20 -8.82 8.43 12.34
CA SER A 20 -7.98 8.61 13.54
C SER A 20 -8.57 7.85 14.73
N PRO A 21 -7.89 7.80 15.89
CA PRO A 21 -8.48 7.28 17.12
C PRO A 21 -9.77 8.00 17.55
N TRP A 22 -10.01 9.22 17.06
CA TRP A 22 -11.24 9.95 17.33
C TRP A 22 -12.41 9.45 16.48
N GLY A 23 -12.19 9.12 15.21
CA GLY A 23 -13.27 8.78 14.27
C GLY A 23 -12.85 8.89 12.80
N ILE A 24 -13.80 9.17 11.91
CA ILE A 24 -13.60 9.32 10.46
C ILE A 24 -14.00 10.72 9.98
N GLY A 25 -13.35 11.19 8.92
CA GLY A 25 -13.72 12.40 8.20
C GLY A 25 -13.49 12.27 6.69
N ILE A 26 -14.15 13.15 5.94
CA ILE A 26 -13.91 13.40 4.52
C ILE A 26 -13.57 14.88 4.42
N LEU A 27 -12.35 15.21 3.98
CA LEU A 27 -11.85 16.57 3.87
C LEU A 27 -11.93 17.05 2.41
N LYS A 28 -12.45 18.26 2.19
CA LYS A 28 -12.58 18.83 0.84
C LYS A 28 -11.70 20.06 0.68
N LEU A 29 -10.94 20.10 -0.41
CA LEU A 29 -10.20 21.29 -0.82
C LEU A 29 -11.14 22.24 -1.57
N SER A 30 -11.14 23.50 -1.16
CA SER A 30 -11.79 24.58 -1.92
C SER A 30 -10.83 25.76 -2.03
N GLY A 31 -10.37 26.03 -3.26
CA GLY A 31 -9.22 26.90 -3.50
C GLY A 31 -8.00 26.36 -2.75
N ASN A 32 -7.49 27.13 -1.78
CA ASN A 32 -6.32 26.75 -0.97
C ASN A 32 -6.68 26.36 0.48
N THR A 33 -7.96 26.11 0.76
CA THR A 33 -8.46 25.82 2.11
C THR A 33 -9.08 24.44 2.19
N LEU A 34 -8.63 23.64 3.17
CA LEU A 34 -9.28 22.39 3.53
C LEU A 34 -10.43 22.63 4.52
N SER A 35 -11.56 22.01 4.23
CA SER A 35 -12.71 21.89 5.11
C SER A 35 -12.98 20.43 5.41
N ALA A 36 -13.81 20.14 6.41
CA ALA A 36 -14.23 18.79 6.77
C ALA A 36 -15.76 18.69 6.65
N PRO A 37 -16.31 18.56 5.43
CA PRO A 37 -17.76 18.51 5.20
C PRO A 37 -18.44 17.35 5.94
N THR A 38 -17.75 16.22 6.07
CA THR A 38 -18.25 15.05 6.80
C THR A 38 -17.27 14.65 7.88
N MET A 39 -17.76 14.47 9.11
CA MET A 39 -16.98 13.94 10.23
C MET A 39 -17.88 13.20 11.20
N ALA A 40 -17.37 12.12 11.77
CA ALA A 40 -18.09 11.34 12.76
C ALA A 40 -17.13 10.80 13.82
N PRO A 41 -17.35 11.08 15.11
CA PRO A 41 -16.59 10.44 16.18
C PRO A 41 -16.95 8.95 16.31
N ASN A 42 -16.03 8.17 16.87
CA ASN A 42 -16.29 6.81 17.32
C ASN A 42 -17.56 6.74 18.19
N GLY A 43 -18.36 5.68 17.98
CA GLY A 43 -19.69 5.53 18.58
C GLY A 43 -20.83 6.14 17.75
N THR A 44 -20.52 6.87 16.68
CA THR A 44 -21.55 7.32 15.71
C THR A 44 -22.14 6.13 14.98
N ARG A 45 -23.45 6.17 14.71
CA ARG A 45 -24.15 5.18 13.90
C ARG A 45 -24.41 5.71 12.49
N PHE A 46 -24.02 4.93 11.49
CA PHE A 46 -24.40 5.12 10.09
C PHE A 46 -25.43 4.04 9.75
N GLY A 47 -26.72 4.36 9.90
CA GLY A 47 -27.74 3.31 9.94
C GLY A 47 -27.49 2.35 11.10
N ASP A 48 -27.37 1.06 10.81
CA ASP A 48 -27.06 0.05 11.83
C ASP A 48 -25.56 -0.16 12.05
N TRP A 49 -24.70 0.36 11.18
CA TRP A 49 -23.25 0.29 11.35
C TRP A 49 -22.80 1.20 12.51
N LEU A 50 -22.05 0.65 13.46
CA LEU A 50 -21.47 1.39 14.57
C LEU A 50 -19.99 1.68 14.27
N LEU A 51 -19.66 2.96 14.12
CA LEU A 51 -18.28 3.38 13.85
C LEU A 51 -17.38 3.10 15.07
N ASN A 52 -16.31 2.35 14.82
CA ASN A 52 -15.22 2.15 15.76
C ASN A 52 -13.89 2.01 15.02
N THR A 53 -13.12 3.09 14.87
CA THR A 53 -11.83 3.06 14.14
C THR A 53 -10.75 2.18 14.77
N ALA A 54 -10.99 1.62 15.97
CA ALA A 54 -10.10 0.61 16.56
C ALA A 54 -10.22 -0.77 15.89
N ASP A 55 -11.40 -1.13 15.35
CA ASP A 55 -11.65 -2.42 14.71
C ASP A 55 -12.30 -2.31 13.31
N ASN A 56 -12.72 -1.11 12.91
CA ASN A 56 -13.19 -0.81 11.58
C ASN A 56 -12.00 -0.56 10.66
N ARG A 57 -12.11 -1.10 9.47
CA ARG A 57 -11.09 -1.12 8.44
C ARG A 57 -11.72 -0.59 7.16
N PHE A 58 -11.17 0.50 6.61
CA PHE A 58 -11.74 1.23 5.47
C PHE A 58 -10.92 0.89 4.23
N ASP A 59 -11.09 -0.33 3.76
CA ASP A 59 -10.07 -0.99 2.94
C ASP A 59 -10.21 -0.70 1.43
N LEU A 60 -11.32 -0.12 0.99
CA LEU A 60 -11.54 0.17 -0.43
C LEU A 60 -12.44 1.38 -0.58
N MET A 61 -12.25 2.11 -1.67
CA MET A 61 -13.14 3.19 -2.08
C MET A 61 -13.32 3.21 -3.59
N ALA A 62 -14.57 3.29 -4.03
CA ALA A 62 -14.94 3.37 -5.44
C ALA A 62 -16.43 3.74 -5.57
N ASP A 63 -16.88 4.03 -6.79
CA ASP A 63 -18.30 4.16 -7.12
C ASP A 63 -18.92 2.76 -7.25
N PHE A 64 -19.40 2.22 -6.13
CA PHE A 64 -19.94 0.86 -6.09
C PHE A 64 -21.39 0.81 -6.58
N ASP A 65 -22.16 1.90 -6.41
CA ASP A 65 -23.56 1.94 -6.82
C ASP A 65 -23.82 2.57 -8.20
N GLY A 66 -22.82 3.19 -8.82
CA GLY A 66 -22.82 3.72 -10.19
C GLY A 66 -23.46 5.10 -10.32
N ASP A 67 -23.55 5.88 -9.23
CA ASP A 67 -24.15 7.22 -9.26
C ASP A 67 -23.14 8.35 -9.48
N GLY A 68 -21.88 8.01 -9.71
CA GLY A 68 -20.78 8.95 -9.92
C GLY A 68 -20.16 9.46 -8.63
N LYS A 69 -20.54 8.92 -7.46
CA LYS A 69 -19.95 9.24 -6.16
C LYS A 69 -19.15 8.07 -5.63
N THR A 70 -18.14 8.38 -4.83
CA THR A 70 -17.31 7.38 -4.16
C THR A 70 -17.99 6.93 -2.87
N GLU A 71 -18.01 5.61 -2.67
CA GLU A 71 -18.35 4.96 -1.41
C GLU A 71 -17.11 4.35 -0.75
N LEU A 72 -17.18 4.15 0.57
CA LEU A 72 -16.20 3.39 1.34
C LEU A 72 -16.71 1.97 1.58
N LEU A 73 -15.89 0.96 1.30
CA LEU A 73 -16.06 -0.35 1.88
C LEU A 73 -15.45 -0.34 3.29
N VAL A 74 -16.25 -0.73 4.28
CA VAL A 74 -15.81 -0.90 5.66
C VAL A 74 -15.93 -2.36 6.09
N THR A 75 -14.88 -2.90 6.71
CA THR A 75 -14.87 -4.23 7.32
C THR A 75 -14.63 -4.13 8.83
N SER A 76 -15.14 -5.10 9.59
CA SER A 76 -14.91 -5.23 11.03
C SER A 76 -15.06 -6.70 11.47
N PRO A 77 -14.76 -7.03 12.74
CA PRO A 77 -15.07 -8.36 13.28
C PRO A 77 -16.56 -8.73 13.22
N TRP A 78 -17.46 -7.75 13.12
CA TRP A 78 -18.89 -7.99 12.97
C TRP A 78 -19.28 -8.40 11.54
N GLY A 79 -18.66 -7.80 10.52
CA GLY A 79 -19.04 -8.01 9.12
C GLY A 79 -18.55 -6.89 8.21
N ILE A 80 -19.30 -6.62 7.13
CA ILE A 80 -18.95 -5.61 6.11
C ILE A 80 -20.07 -4.58 5.94
N GLY A 81 -19.71 -3.41 5.42
CA GLY A 81 -20.66 -2.41 4.96
C GLY A 81 -20.10 -1.57 3.82
N VAL A 82 -21.00 -0.98 3.04
CA VAL A 82 -20.70 0.11 2.10
C VAL A 82 -21.26 1.38 2.71
N LEU A 83 -20.41 2.39 2.89
CA LEU A 83 -20.77 3.69 3.44
C LEU A 83 -20.71 4.75 2.35
N LYS A 84 -21.74 5.59 2.28
CA LYS A 84 -21.90 6.64 1.25
C LYS A 84 -22.07 8.00 1.91
N GLN A 85 -21.48 9.05 1.36
CA GLN A 85 -21.71 10.39 1.88
C GLN A 85 -23.15 10.84 1.64
N SER A 86 -23.79 11.36 2.69
CA SER A 86 -25.15 11.90 2.65
C SER A 86 -25.20 13.18 3.48
N GLY A 87 -25.12 14.33 2.78
CA GLY A 87 -24.95 15.63 3.43
C GLY A 87 -23.63 15.69 4.20
N ASN A 88 -23.72 15.96 5.51
CA ASN A 88 -22.55 16.09 6.41
C ASN A 88 -22.29 14.80 7.22
N THR A 89 -22.91 13.68 6.86
CA THR A 89 -22.76 12.36 7.51
C THR A 89 -22.56 11.27 6.46
N LEU A 90 -22.32 10.04 6.91
CA LEU A 90 -22.39 8.84 6.08
C LEU A 90 -23.74 8.12 6.28
N SER A 91 -24.27 7.56 5.21
CA SER A 91 -25.31 6.52 5.22
C SER A 91 -24.67 5.15 4.94
N SER A 92 -25.41 4.08 5.18
CA SER A 92 -24.95 2.70 4.96
C SER A 92 -25.85 1.99 3.93
N PRO A 93 -25.70 2.23 2.62
CA PRO A 93 -26.53 1.58 1.60
C PRO A 93 -26.54 0.05 1.68
N MET A 94 -25.47 -0.55 2.18
CA MET A 94 -25.36 -2.00 2.37
C MET A 94 -24.60 -2.31 3.66
N ILE A 95 -25.08 -3.29 4.40
CA ILE A 95 -24.41 -3.87 5.56
C ILE A 95 -24.73 -5.36 5.63
N ALA A 96 -23.79 -6.16 6.12
CA ALA A 96 -24.00 -7.58 6.34
C ALA A 96 -23.10 -8.11 7.46
N PRO A 97 -23.66 -8.82 8.46
CA PRO A 97 -22.86 -9.51 9.45
C PRO A 97 -22.15 -10.73 8.84
N ASN A 98 -21.05 -11.13 9.46
CA ASN A 98 -20.42 -12.43 9.22
C ASN A 98 -21.46 -13.57 9.30
N GLY A 99 -21.34 -14.54 8.38
CA GLY A 99 -22.31 -15.61 8.20
C GLY A 99 -23.44 -15.30 7.20
N THR A 100 -23.54 -14.05 6.71
CA THR A 100 -24.44 -13.71 5.59
C THR A 100 -24.02 -14.45 4.32
N ARG A 101 -25.00 -14.90 3.54
CA ARG A 101 -24.76 -15.53 2.24
C ARG A 101 -25.06 -14.56 1.09
N PHE A 102 -24.08 -14.36 0.22
CA PHE A 102 -24.27 -13.69 -1.07
C PHE A 102 -24.27 -14.75 -2.17
N GLY A 103 -25.47 -15.20 -2.55
CA GLY A 103 -25.61 -16.41 -3.37
C GLY A 103 -24.96 -17.62 -2.69
N GLY A 104 -23.95 -18.21 -3.32
CA GLY A 104 -23.22 -19.35 -2.76
C GLY A 104 -22.08 -18.97 -1.80
N TRP A 105 -21.63 -17.71 -1.81
CA TRP A 105 -20.53 -17.26 -0.95
C TRP A 105 -20.98 -17.04 0.49
N LEU A 106 -20.18 -17.49 1.46
CA LEU A 106 -20.41 -17.25 2.88
C LEU A 106 -19.43 -16.18 3.37
N LEU A 107 -19.96 -15.04 3.81
CA LEU A 107 -19.16 -13.94 4.31
C LEU A 107 -18.46 -14.32 5.62
N ASN A 108 -17.13 -14.13 5.66
CA ASN A 108 -16.34 -14.19 6.88
C ASN A 108 -15.16 -13.22 6.79
N THR A 109 -15.24 -12.05 7.43
CA THR A 109 -14.17 -11.04 7.43
C THR A 109 -12.87 -11.49 8.11
N THR A 110 -12.84 -12.65 8.76
CA THR A 110 -11.60 -13.22 9.31
C THR A 110 -10.71 -13.81 8.22
N ASP A 111 -11.29 -14.43 7.19
CA ASP A 111 -10.56 -15.14 6.14
C ASP A 111 -10.86 -14.64 4.71
N ASN A 112 -11.89 -13.80 4.55
CA ASN A 112 -12.18 -13.11 3.31
C ASN A 112 -11.29 -11.86 3.21
N ARG A 113 -10.71 -11.65 2.03
CA ARG A 113 -9.96 -10.45 1.66
C ARG A 113 -10.72 -9.74 0.55
N PHE A 114 -10.82 -8.42 0.64
CA PHE A 114 -11.59 -7.60 -0.29
C PHE A 114 -10.63 -6.73 -1.09
N GLY A 115 -10.84 -6.70 -2.40
CA GLY A 115 -9.97 -6.01 -3.33
C GLY A 115 -9.08 -6.97 -4.12
N PRO A 116 -8.49 -6.48 -5.21
CA PRO A 116 -8.64 -5.14 -5.80
C PRO A 116 -10.06 -4.87 -6.34
N VAL A 117 -10.32 -3.60 -6.67
CA VAL A 117 -11.61 -3.11 -7.21
C VAL A 117 -11.47 -2.61 -8.64
N GLY A 118 -12.49 -2.82 -9.46
CA GLY A 118 -12.54 -2.34 -10.85
C GLY A 118 -13.90 -2.62 -11.49
N ASP A 119 -14.21 -1.95 -12.59
CA ASP A 119 -15.39 -2.24 -13.41
C ASP A 119 -15.11 -3.49 -14.24
N PHE A 120 -15.33 -4.67 -13.65
CA PHE A 120 -14.97 -5.95 -14.26
C PHE A 120 -16.00 -6.38 -15.29
N ASP A 121 -17.27 -6.00 -15.13
CA ASP A 121 -18.34 -6.36 -16.07
C ASP A 121 -18.64 -5.30 -17.14
N GLY A 122 -18.12 -4.08 -17.01
CA GLY A 122 -18.18 -3.00 -17.98
C GLY A 122 -19.48 -2.21 -17.94
N ASP A 123 -20.20 -2.18 -16.82
CA ASP A 123 -21.48 -1.47 -16.68
C ASP A 123 -21.36 -0.07 -16.04
N GLY A 124 -20.14 0.35 -15.72
CA GLY A 124 -19.84 1.63 -15.09
C GLY A 124 -19.92 1.62 -13.57
N LYS A 125 -20.25 0.48 -12.94
CA LYS A 125 -20.11 0.29 -11.49
C LYS A 125 -18.80 -0.39 -11.19
N THR A 126 -18.24 -0.09 -10.03
CA THR A 126 -17.06 -0.79 -9.56
C THR A 126 -17.45 -2.07 -8.83
N GLU A 127 -16.81 -3.19 -9.16
CA GLU A 127 -16.90 -4.45 -8.44
C GLU A 127 -15.70 -4.70 -7.54
N ILE A 128 -15.85 -5.67 -6.63
CA ILE A 128 -14.85 -6.06 -5.65
C ILE A 128 -14.41 -7.50 -5.92
N LEU A 129 -13.13 -7.74 -6.16
CA LEU A 129 -12.59 -9.10 -6.08
C LEU A 129 -12.53 -9.51 -4.60
N VAL A 130 -13.05 -10.69 -4.28
CA VAL A 130 -13.02 -11.27 -2.94
C VAL A 130 -12.23 -12.57 -3.00
N THR A 131 -11.25 -12.73 -2.11
CA THR A 131 -10.49 -13.99 -1.99
C THR A 131 -10.69 -14.62 -0.62
N SER A 132 -10.62 -15.94 -0.54
CA SER A 132 -10.69 -16.71 0.70
C SER A 132 -9.87 -18.01 0.58
N PRO A 133 -9.69 -18.77 1.67
CA PRO A 133 -9.09 -20.11 1.60
C PRO A 133 -9.85 -21.09 0.68
N TRP A 134 -11.14 -20.84 0.40
CA TRP A 134 -11.92 -21.65 -0.54
C TRP A 134 -11.61 -21.30 -1.99
N GLY A 135 -11.44 -20.02 -2.32
CA GLY A 135 -11.29 -19.57 -3.71
C GLY A 135 -11.52 -18.06 -3.87
N ILE A 136 -12.02 -17.65 -5.03
CA ILE A 136 -12.26 -16.24 -5.37
C ILE A 136 -13.71 -15.99 -5.79
N GLY A 137 -14.17 -14.75 -5.67
CA GLY A 137 -15.42 -14.28 -6.28
C GLY A 137 -15.36 -12.80 -6.65
N ILE A 138 -16.26 -12.35 -7.53
CA ILE A 138 -16.41 -10.94 -7.91
C ILE A 138 -17.78 -10.45 -7.46
N PHE A 139 -17.78 -9.45 -6.59
CA PHE A 139 -18.96 -8.93 -5.90
C PHE A 139 -19.38 -7.60 -6.53
N LYS A 140 -20.66 -7.48 -6.83
CA LYS A 140 -21.29 -6.27 -7.36
C LYS A 140 -22.37 -5.77 -6.41
N LEU A 141 -22.36 -4.48 -6.09
CA LEU A 141 -23.43 -3.89 -5.27
C LEU A 141 -24.72 -3.78 -6.08
N SER A 142 -25.77 -4.41 -5.59
CA SER A 142 -27.09 -4.47 -6.22
C SER A 142 -28.17 -4.09 -5.22
N GLY A 143 -28.57 -2.82 -5.23
CA GLY A 143 -29.50 -2.28 -4.23
C GLY A 143 -28.83 -2.22 -2.87
N ASN A 144 -29.37 -2.97 -1.90
CA ASN A 144 -28.87 -3.00 -0.51
C ASN A 144 -28.07 -4.27 -0.16
N THR A 145 -27.62 -5.03 -1.16
CA THR A 145 -26.87 -6.29 -0.99
C THR A 145 -25.82 -6.47 -2.08
N PHE A 146 -24.91 -7.44 -1.90
CA PHE A 146 -24.02 -7.88 -2.97
C PHE A 146 -24.61 -9.03 -3.77
N THR A 147 -24.49 -8.94 -5.09
CA THR A 147 -24.61 -10.06 -6.03
C THR A 147 -23.21 -10.56 -6.40
N VAL A 148 -23.03 -11.88 -6.49
CA VAL A 148 -21.75 -12.47 -6.89
C VAL A 148 -21.80 -12.83 -8.37
N LEU A 149 -21.04 -12.11 -9.20
CA LEU A 149 -21.01 -12.28 -10.66
C LEU A 149 -20.29 -13.55 -11.08
N MET A 150 -19.21 -13.88 -10.36
CA MET A 150 -18.36 -15.02 -10.61
C MET A 150 -17.86 -15.55 -9.27
N MET A 151 -17.77 -16.87 -9.13
CA MET A 151 -17.08 -17.49 -8.00
C MET A 151 -16.50 -18.83 -8.41
N ALA A 152 -15.29 -19.12 -7.92
CA ALA A 152 -14.51 -20.29 -8.30
C ALA A 152 -13.70 -20.80 -7.13
N GLU A 153 -13.71 -22.11 -6.92
CA GLU A 153 -12.90 -22.76 -5.90
C GLU A 153 -11.45 -22.94 -6.35
N ASN A 154 -10.54 -23.05 -5.39
CA ASN A 154 -9.16 -23.40 -5.63
C ASN A 154 -9.03 -24.68 -6.48
N GLY A 155 -8.14 -24.66 -7.48
CA GLY A 155 -8.01 -25.71 -8.49
C GLY A 155 -8.78 -25.47 -9.78
N THR A 156 -9.73 -24.53 -9.81
CA THR A 156 -10.41 -24.10 -11.04
C THR A 156 -9.40 -23.60 -12.08
N ARG A 157 -9.62 -23.94 -13.36
CA ARG A 157 -8.77 -23.49 -14.47
C ARG A 157 -9.45 -22.40 -15.29
N PHE A 158 -8.80 -21.23 -15.38
CA PHE A 158 -9.17 -20.12 -16.24
C PHE A 158 -8.29 -20.15 -17.49
N GLY A 159 -8.64 -20.98 -18.47
CA GLY A 159 -7.77 -21.27 -19.61
C GLY A 159 -6.44 -21.87 -19.15
N SER A 160 -5.34 -21.17 -19.38
CA SER A 160 -3.99 -21.60 -19.01
C SER A 160 -3.64 -21.40 -17.53
N TRP A 161 -4.42 -20.58 -16.81
CA TRP A 161 -4.16 -20.30 -15.39
C TRP A 161 -4.91 -21.27 -14.48
N GLN A 162 -4.22 -21.81 -13.46
CA GLN A 162 -4.84 -22.63 -12.42
C GLN A 162 -4.91 -21.82 -11.12
N LEU A 163 -6.13 -21.64 -10.61
CA LEU A 163 -6.40 -20.86 -9.42
C LEU A 163 -5.84 -21.51 -8.15
N SER A 164 -5.12 -20.74 -7.35
CA SER A 164 -4.72 -21.08 -6.00
C SER A 164 -4.57 -19.82 -5.16
N THR A 165 -5.54 -19.51 -4.29
CA THR A 165 -5.46 -18.36 -3.39
C THR A 165 -4.35 -18.49 -2.34
N ALA A 166 -3.71 -19.66 -2.24
CA ALA A 166 -2.55 -19.88 -1.37
C ALA A 166 -1.25 -19.27 -1.93
N ASP A 167 -1.16 -18.99 -3.23
CA ASP A 167 0.06 -18.46 -3.84
C ASP A 167 -0.18 -17.46 -4.97
N ASN A 168 -1.43 -17.31 -5.40
CA ASN A 168 -1.83 -16.31 -6.37
C ASN A 168 -1.95 -14.94 -5.69
N ARG A 169 -1.39 -13.92 -6.32
CA ARG A 169 -1.59 -12.52 -5.94
C ARG A 169 -2.35 -11.83 -7.06
N PHE A 170 -3.50 -11.24 -6.74
CA PHE A 170 -4.38 -10.55 -7.69
C PHE A 170 -4.21 -9.04 -7.52
N SER A 171 -3.28 -8.45 -8.24
CA SER A 171 -3.02 -7.00 -8.25
C SER A 171 -1.78 -6.74 -9.12
N PRO A 172 -1.69 -5.59 -9.79
CA PRO A 172 -2.73 -4.56 -10.00
C PRO A 172 -3.89 -4.98 -10.94
N VAL A 173 -4.87 -4.09 -11.13
CA VAL A 173 -6.02 -4.23 -12.06
C VAL A 173 -6.14 -2.99 -12.95
N GLY A 174 -6.61 -3.14 -14.19
CA GLY A 174 -6.67 -2.08 -15.21
C GLY A 174 -7.18 -2.60 -16.56
N ASP A 175 -7.57 -1.71 -17.48
CA ASP A 175 -8.07 -2.05 -18.82
C ASP A 175 -6.88 -2.28 -19.77
N VAL A 176 -6.33 -3.49 -19.76
CA VAL A 176 -5.09 -3.79 -20.49
C VAL A 176 -5.35 -4.22 -21.94
N ASP A 177 -6.58 -4.61 -22.27
CA ASP A 177 -6.96 -4.97 -23.63
C ASP A 177 -7.70 -3.85 -24.40
N GLY A 178 -8.15 -2.80 -23.71
CA GLY A 178 -8.74 -1.58 -24.25
C GLY A 178 -10.22 -1.71 -24.60
N ASP A 179 -10.94 -2.64 -23.99
CA ASP A 179 -12.38 -2.84 -24.25
C ASP A 179 -13.31 -2.12 -23.26
N GLY A 180 -12.73 -1.36 -22.33
CA GLY A 180 -13.45 -0.62 -21.30
C GLY A 180 -13.77 -1.44 -20.06
N LYS A 181 -13.37 -2.71 -19.99
CA LYS A 181 -13.46 -3.53 -18.78
C LYS A 181 -12.12 -3.61 -18.08
N THR A 182 -12.17 -3.76 -16.77
CA THR A 182 -10.97 -3.97 -15.97
C THR A 182 -10.54 -5.45 -16.05
N GLU A 183 -9.26 -5.70 -16.32
CA GLU A 183 -8.62 -7.00 -16.16
C GLU A 183 -7.86 -7.13 -14.84
N ILE A 184 -7.64 -8.37 -14.43
CA ILE A 184 -6.92 -8.73 -13.21
C ILE A 184 -5.55 -9.29 -13.58
N LEU A 185 -4.48 -8.60 -13.17
CA LEU A 185 -3.15 -9.17 -13.21
C LEU A 185 -2.98 -10.15 -12.05
N VAL A 186 -2.53 -11.36 -12.36
CA VAL A 186 -2.28 -12.41 -11.36
C VAL A 186 -0.83 -12.88 -11.45
N THR A 187 -0.17 -13.04 -10.31
CA THR A 187 1.15 -13.68 -10.20
C THR A 187 1.13 -14.87 -9.27
N SER A 188 2.03 -15.82 -9.50
CA SER A 188 2.29 -16.96 -8.62
C SER A 188 3.75 -17.41 -8.78
N PRO A 189 4.24 -18.36 -7.97
CA PRO A 189 5.55 -18.99 -8.19
C PRO A 189 5.70 -19.65 -9.57
N TRP A 190 4.59 -19.94 -10.26
CA TRP A 190 4.63 -20.45 -11.63
C TRP A 190 4.94 -19.35 -12.65
N GLY A 191 4.38 -18.15 -12.50
CA GLY A 191 4.52 -17.07 -13.47
C GLY A 191 3.47 -15.97 -13.34
N ILE A 192 3.12 -15.32 -14.45
CA ILE A 192 2.16 -14.20 -14.53
C ILE A 192 0.99 -14.55 -15.46
N GLY A 193 -0.18 -13.98 -15.20
CA GLY A 193 -1.35 -14.09 -16.06
C GLY A 193 -2.23 -12.84 -16.02
N ILE A 194 -3.02 -12.64 -17.06
CA ILE A 194 -4.03 -11.57 -17.18
C ILE A 194 -5.38 -12.25 -17.33
N LEU A 195 -6.27 -12.02 -16.36
CA LEU A 195 -7.60 -12.61 -16.29
C LEU A 195 -8.68 -11.57 -16.58
N LYS A 196 -9.67 -11.94 -17.38
CA LYS A 196 -10.82 -11.10 -17.76
C LYS A 196 -12.12 -11.77 -17.35
N LEU A 197 -13.07 -11.02 -16.82
CA LEU A 197 -14.42 -11.51 -16.56
C LEU A 197 -15.18 -11.74 -17.88
N SER A 198 -15.72 -12.94 -18.05
CA SER A 198 -16.50 -13.33 -19.23
C SER A 198 -17.70 -14.16 -18.80
N GLY A 199 -18.89 -13.56 -18.85
CA GLY A 199 -20.10 -14.16 -18.29
C GLY A 199 -19.95 -14.36 -16.79
N ASN A 200 -20.05 -15.61 -16.32
CA ASN A 200 -19.95 -15.97 -14.92
C ASN A 200 -18.62 -16.66 -14.55
N THR A 201 -17.59 -16.51 -15.38
CA THR A 201 -16.24 -17.09 -15.17
C THR A 201 -15.16 -16.09 -15.56
N LEU A 202 -13.90 -16.37 -15.19
CA LEU A 202 -12.74 -15.70 -15.74
C LEU A 202 -12.19 -16.47 -16.95
N ILE A 203 -11.62 -15.74 -17.90
CA ILE A 203 -10.78 -16.27 -18.98
C ILE A 203 -9.37 -15.70 -18.85
N SER A 204 -8.36 -16.47 -19.28
CA SER A 204 -6.98 -15.99 -19.35
C SER A 204 -6.72 -15.38 -20.73
N LEU A 205 -6.48 -14.07 -20.80
CA LEU A 205 -6.02 -13.41 -22.02
C LEU A 205 -4.57 -13.75 -22.34
N MET A 206 -3.76 -13.89 -21.30
CA MET A 206 -2.35 -14.25 -21.37
C MET A 206 -1.94 -15.00 -20.10
N ALA A 207 -1.11 -16.01 -20.23
CA ALA A 207 -0.40 -16.62 -19.10
C ALA A 207 1.01 -17.05 -19.55
N ALA A 208 2.02 -16.75 -18.73
CA ALA A 208 3.41 -17.05 -19.03
C ALA A 208 4.14 -17.59 -17.79
N PRO A 209 4.79 -18.76 -17.88
CA PRO A 209 5.61 -19.27 -16.79
C PRO A 209 6.91 -18.47 -16.64
N ASN A 210 7.51 -18.52 -15.45
CA ASN A 210 8.87 -18.03 -15.20
C ASN A 210 9.88 -18.58 -16.21
N GLY A 211 10.82 -17.73 -16.63
CA GLY A 211 11.75 -18.00 -17.73
C GLY A 211 11.22 -17.63 -19.12
N THR A 212 9.94 -17.28 -19.25
CA THR A 212 9.39 -16.76 -20.51
C THR A 212 9.94 -15.36 -20.81
N ARG A 213 10.19 -15.07 -22.09
CA ARG A 213 10.52 -13.73 -22.56
C ARG A 213 9.26 -12.97 -22.98
N LEU A 214 8.95 -11.88 -22.26
CA LEU A 214 7.84 -10.97 -22.52
C LEU A 214 8.35 -9.81 -23.38
N GLY A 215 8.52 -10.09 -24.68
CA GLY A 215 9.40 -9.32 -25.55
C GLY A 215 10.87 -9.55 -25.17
N GLY A 216 11.59 -8.51 -24.76
CA GLY A 216 12.96 -8.64 -24.26
C GLY A 216 13.07 -8.95 -22.77
N TRP A 217 12.01 -8.72 -21.98
CA TRP A 217 12.04 -8.91 -20.52
C TRP A 217 12.01 -10.39 -20.16
N LEU A 218 12.93 -10.85 -19.31
CA LEU A 218 12.94 -12.23 -18.80
C LEU A 218 12.12 -12.30 -17.51
N LEU A 219 10.97 -12.98 -17.58
CA LEU A 219 10.07 -13.10 -16.45
C LEU A 219 10.67 -13.96 -15.33
N ASN A 220 10.68 -13.43 -14.11
CA ASN A 220 10.93 -14.18 -12.89
C ASN A 220 10.11 -13.59 -11.74
N THR A 221 8.94 -14.14 -11.44
CA THR A 221 8.08 -13.66 -10.34
C THR A 221 8.69 -13.77 -8.95
N GLY A 222 9.84 -14.44 -8.79
CA GLY A 222 10.61 -14.44 -7.55
C GLY A 222 11.33 -13.12 -7.25
N ASP A 223 11.76 -12.38 -8.29
CA ASP A 223 12.50 -11.11 -8.14
C ASP A 223 11.90 -9.96 -8.97
N ASN A 224 10.81 -10.21 -9.68
CA ASN A 224 10.09 -9.20 -10.43
C ASN A 224 9.02 -8.55 -9.54
N HIS A 225 8.96 -7.23 -9.55
CA HIS A 225 7.95 -6.44 -8.84
C HIS A 225 7.05 -5.73 -9.84
N LEU A 226 5.74 -5.94 -9.68
CA LEU A 226 4.70 -5.27 -10.46
C LEU A 226 4.23 -4.06 -9.65
N HIS A 227 4.28 -2.88 -10.25
CA HIS A 227 4.01 -1.63 -9.54
C HIS A 227 2.59 -1.11 -9.78
N THR A 228 2.24 -0.88 -11.04
CA THR A 228 0.96 -0.25 -11.40
C THR A 228 0.58 -0.58 -12.85
N LEU A 229 -0.70 -0.36 -13.17
CA LEU A 229 -1.25 -0.35 -14.52
C LEU A 229 -1.70 1.07 -14.86
N ALA A 230 -1.28 1.58 -16.01
CA ALA A 230 -1.71 2.89 -16.51
C ALA A 230 -1.46 3.01 -18.02
N ASP A 231 -2.30 3.76 -18.72
CA ASP A 231 -2.10 4.16 -20.11
C ASP A 231 -0.93 5.16 -20.24
N LEU A 232 0.29 4.65 -20.37
CA LEU A 232 1.52 5.44 -20.41
C LEU A 232 1.81 5.96 -21.83
N ASP A 233 1.30 5.28 -22.86
CA ASP A 233 1.52 5.67 -24.26
C ASP A 233 0.33 6.41 -24.91
N GLY A 234 -0.83 6.46 -24.26
CA GLY A 234 -2.02 7.22 -24.64
C GLY A 234 -2.90 6.53 -25.68
N ASP A 235 -2.82 5.20 -25.80
CA ASP A 235 -3.63 4.43 -26.76
C ASP A 235 -4.93 3.87 -26.17
N GLY A 236 -5.21 4.16 -24.89
CA GLY A 236 -6.38 3.71 -24.18
C GLY A 236 -6.24 2.33 -23.55
N LYS A 237 -5.05 1.71 -23.59
CA LYS A 237 -4.75 0.45 -22.90
C LYS A 237 -3.77 0.69 -21.79
N ASP A 238 -3.98 0.05 -20.65
CA ASP A 238 -3.05 0.15 -19.54
C ASP A 238 -1.80 -0.71 -19.77
N GLU A 239 -0.62 -0.11 -19.62
CA GLU A 239 0.66 -0.80 -19.56
C GLU A 239 1.01 -1.27 -18.15
N ILE A 240 1.79 -2.34 -18.06
CA ILE A 240 2.34 -2.88 -16.82
C ILE A 240 3.72 -2.26 -16.54
N VAL A 241 3.85 -1.58 -15.40
CA VAL A 241 5.16 -1.16 -14.88
C VAL A 241 5.76 -2.29 -14.05
N ILE A 242 6.93 -2.78 -14.46
CA ILE A 242 7.64 -3.90 -13.83
C ILE A 242 9.08 -3.53 -13.50
N SER A 243 9.64 -4.05 -12.41
CA SER A 243 11.07 -3.95 -12.11
C SER A 243 11.66 -5.27 -11.65
N SER A 244 12.98 -5.37 -11.65
CA SER A 244 13.75 -6.48 -11.07
C SER A 244 15.13 -5.97 -10.59
N PRO A 245 15.99 -6.81 -10.00
CA PRO A 245 17.38 -6.44 -9.73
C PRO A 245 18.17 -6.02 -10.98
N TRP A 246 17.70 -6.38 -12.19
CA TRP A 246 18.32 -5.92 -13.43
C TRP A 246 17.96 -4.47 -13.77
N GLY A 247 16.72 -4.03 -13.53
CA GLY A 247 16.26 -2.69 -13.93
C GLY A 247 14.73 -2.56 -13.98
N ILE A 248 14.22 -1.64 -14.80
CA ILE A 248 12.78 -1.35 -14.98
C ILE A 248 12.32 -1.66 -16.40
N GLY A 249 11.06 -2.04 -16.56
CA GLY A 249 10.41 -2.29 -17.85
C GLY A 249 8.97 -1.82 -17.86
N ILE A 250 8.49 -1.52 -19.07
CA ILE A 250 7.08 -1.31 -19.39
C ILE A 250 6.66 -2.47 -20.27
N LEU A 251 5.60 -3.19 -19.90
CA LEU A 251 5.04 -4.30 -20.69
C LEU A 251 3.64 -3.92 -21.19
N LYS A 252 3.34 -4.29 -22.43
CA LYS A 252 2.04 -4.00 -23.07
C LYS A 252 1.43 -5.27 -23.64
N LEU A 253 0.13 -5.46 -23.45
CA LEU A 253 -0.61 -6.59 -24.04
C LEU A 253 -0.75 -6.39 -25.55
N SER A 254 -0.32 -7.41 -26.30
CA SER A 254 -0.41 -7.43 -27.76
C SER A 254 -0.87 -8.81 -28.20
N GLY A 255 -2.17 -8.93 -28.51
CA GLY A 255 -2.79 -10.22 -28.76
C GLY A 255 -2.86 -11.04 -27.47
N ASN A 256 -2.24 -12.22 -27.46
CA ASN A 256 -2.21 -13.12 -26.29
C ASN A 256 -0.83 -13.18 -25.60
N THR A 257 0.03 -12.19 -25.84
CA THR A 257 1.37 -12.08 -25.25
C THR A 257 1.66 -10.65 -24.79
N LEU A 258 2.68 -10.48 -23.95
CA LEU A 258 3.22 -9.17 -23.62
C LEU A 258 4.43 -8.86 -24.49
N ILE A 259 4.47 -7.63 -24.99
CA ILE A 259 5.68 -7.01 -25.53
C ILE A 259 6.29 -6.06 -24.49
N SER A 260 7.53 -5.63 -24.70
CA SER A 260 8.22 -4.67 -23.82
C SER A 260 8.59 -3.40 -24.60
N PRO A 261 7.70 -2.39 -24.68
CA PRO A 261 7.98 -1.14 -25.38
C PRO A 261 9.21 -0.40 -24.84
N MET A 262 9.48 -0.53 -23.54
CA MET A 262 10.66 0.05 -22.90
C MET A 262 11.26 -0.89 -21.86
N MET A 263 12.59 -0.95 -21.82
CA MET A 263 13.33 -1.54 -20.71
C MET A 263 14.64 -0.79 -20.50
N ALA A 264 15.05 -0.65 -19.25
CA ALA A 264 16.31 -0.01 -18.90
C ALA A 264 16.98 -0.74 -17.73
N PRO A 265 18.26 -1.13 -17.86
CA PRO A 265 19.01 -1.68 -16.75
C PRO A 265 19.32 -0.61 -15.69
N ASN A 266 19.56 -1.05 -14.46
CA ASN A 266 20.15 -0.23 -13.41
C ASN A 266 21.44 0.48 -13.91
N GLY A 267 21.62 1.73 -13.50
CA GLY A 267 22.67 2.62 -14.00
C GLY A 267 22.29 3.42 -15.25
N THR A 268 21.15 3.13 -15.89
CA THR A 268 20.60 3.97 -16.96
C THR A 268 20.28 5.37 -16.42
N ARG A 269 20.62 6.40 -17.20
CA ARG A 269 20.23 7.78 -16.91
C ARG A 269 19.05 8.21 -17.78
N PHE A 270 17.95 8.56 -17.14
CA PHE A 270 16.85 9.28 -17.78
C PHE A 270 17.05 10.75 -17.46
N GLY A 271 17.62 11.53 -18.40
CA GLY A 271 18.03 12.90 -18.12
C GLY A 271 18.91 13.00 -16.87
N GLY A 272 18.41 13.70 -15.83
CA GLY A 272 19.08 13.85 -14.54
C GLY A 272 18.88 12.68 -13.56
N TRP A 273 17.89 11.82 -13.77
CA TRP A 273 17.61 10.67 -12.89
C TRP A 273 18.54 9.50 -13.20
N LEU A 274 19.12 8.90 -12.16
CA LEU A 274 19.92 7.67 -12.27
C LEU A 274 19.09 6.51 -11.74
N LEU A 275 18.72 5.58 -12.62
CA LEU A 275 17.93 4.41 -12.26
C LEU A 275 18.73 3.48 -11.34
N ASN A 276 18.16 3.17 -10.19
CA ASN A 276 18.63 2.12 -9.29
C ASN A 276 17.44 1.48 -8.58
N THR A 277 16.94 0.36 -9.08
CA THR A 277 15.77 -0.34 -8.51
C THR A 277 15.98 -0.82 -7.06
N LEU A 278 17.20 -0.78 -6.53
CA LEU A 278 17.43 -1.02 -5.11
C LEU A 278 16.89 0.13 -4.25
N ASP A 279 17.11 1.39 -4.61
CA ASP A 279 16.72 2.54 -3.78
C ASP A 279 15.67 3.44 -4.42
N ASN A 280 15.26 3.14 -5.65
CA ASN A 280 14.17 3.81 -6.34
C ASN A 280 12.86 3.14 -5.97
N ARG A 281 11.90 3.94 -5.50
CA ARG A 281 10.51 3.54 -5.39
C ARG A 281 9.76 4.01 -6.61
N VAL A 282 9.12 3.06 -7.27
CA VAL A 282 8.44 3.23 -8.55
C VAL A 282 6.93 3.29 -8.30
N GLY A 283 6.27 4.30 -8.86
CA GLY A 283 4.84 4.51 -8.73
C GLY A 283 4.47 5.48 -7.60
N PRO A 284 3.20 5.91 -7.53
CA PRO A 284 2.10 5.61 -8.47
C PRO A 284 2.22 6.30 -9.86
N ALA A 285 1.37 5.92 -10.82
CA ALA A 285 1.31 6.55 -12.15
C ALA A 285 -0.04 7.22 -12.38
N ALA A 286 -0.04 8.37 -13.03
CA ALA A 286 -1.23 9.16 -13.32
C ALA A 286 -0.94 10.25 -14.37
N ASP A 287 -1.99 10.80 -14.97
CA ASP A 287 -1.88 11.95 -15.88
C ASP A 287 -1.66 13.24 -15.07
N PHE A 288 -0.40 13.54 -14.77
CA PHE A 288 -0.02 14.69 -13.96
C PHE A 288 -0.01 15.98 -14.79
N ASP A 289 0.18 15.88 -16.10
CA ASP A 289 0.28 17.05 -16.98
C ASP A 289 -0.99 17.38 -17.77
N GLY A 290 -1.96 16.47 -17.79
CA GLY A 290 -3.30 16.62 -18.37
C GLY A 290 -3.33 16.36 -19.88
N ASP A 291 -2.36 15.63 -20.45
CA ASP A 291 -2.31 15.35 -21.88
C ASP A 291 -2.96 14.02 -22.28
N GLY A 292 -3.54 13.30 -21.32
CA GLY A 292 -4.21 12.02 -21.51
C GLY A 292 -3.27 10.82 -21.44
N LYS A 293 -1.97 11.01 -21.17
CA LYS A 293 -1.02 9.94 -20.88
C LYS A 293 -0.64 9.97 -19.42
N ALA A 294 -0.49 8.81 -18.81
CA ALA A 294 0.04 8.74 -17.46
C ALA A 294 1.57 8.94 -17.46
N GLU A 295 2.06 9.69 -16.47
CA GLU A 295 3.46 9.69 -16.07
C GLU A 295 3.67 8.85 -14.82
N LEU A 296 4.89 8.37 -14.67
CA LEU A 296 5.33 7.59 -13.53
C LEU A 296 5.99 8.50 -12.50
N PHE A 297 5.44 8.55 -11.28
CA PHE A 297 6.14 9.13 -10.14
C PHE A 297 7.24 8.18 -9.66
N ILE A 298 8.41 8.74 -9.31
CA ILE A 298 9.54 7.97 -8.79
C ILE A 298 10.21 8.74 -7.65
N SER A 299 10.64 8.03 -6.60
CA SER A 299 11.37 8.62 -5.48
C SER A 299 12.60 7.79 -5.10
N SER A 300 13.58 8.41 -4.46
CA SER A 300 14.79 7.76 -3.95
C SER A 300 15.38 8.55 -2.78
N PRO A 301 16.43 8.06 -2.09
CA PRO A 301 17.15 8.85 -1.10
C PRO A 301 17.74 10.17 -1.65
N TRP A 302 17.86 10.30 -2.97
CA TRP A 302 18.30 11.54 -3.60
C TRP A 302 17.17 12.58 -3.69
N GLY A 303 15.93 12.16 -3.98
CA GLY A 303 14.81 13.08 -4.23
C GLY A 303 13.66 12.41 -5.01
N ILE A 304 12.90 13.21 -5.76
CA ILE A 304 11.73 12.77 -6.54
C ILE A 304 11.84 13.13 -8.03
N GLY A 305 11.08 12.43 -8.87
CA GLY A 305 10.90 12.76 -10.28
C GLY A 305 9.56 12.30 -10.84
N ILE A 306 9.19 12.88 -11.98
CA ILE A 306 8.05 12.46 -12.81
C ILE A 306 8.59 12.08 -14.18
N LEU A 307 8.36 10.83 -14.59
CA LEU A 307 8.90 10.21 -15.79
C LEU A 307 7.78 9.95 -16.80
N LYS A 308 7.88 10.53 -18.00
CA LYS A 308 6.93 10.36 -19.10
C LYS A 308 7.48 9.38 -20.13
N LEU A 309 6.69 8.38 -20.53
CA LEU A 309 7.10 7.42 -21.56
C LEU A 309 7.25 8.14 -22.91
N ALA A 310 8.38 7.93 -23.57
CA ALA A 310 8.70 8.53 -24.85
C ALA A 310 9.37 7.49 -25.77
N GLY A 311 8.55 6.77 -26.53
CA GLY A 311 9.01 5.66 -27.36
C GLY A 311 9.58 4.54 -26.48
N ASN A 312 10.89 4.30 -26.56
CA ASN A 312 11.58 3.25 -25.82
C ASN A 312 12.42 3.76 -24.65
N THR A 313 12.13 4.96 -24.12
CA THR A 313 12.80 5.54 -22.95
C THR A 313 11.82 6.38 -22.13
N PHE A 314 12.24 6.84 -20.96
CA PHE A 314 11.58 7.92 -20.23
C PHE A 314 12.20 9.28 -20.52
N ASN A 315 11.36 10.29 -20.68
CA ASN A 315 11.71 11.70 -20.53
C ASN A 315 11.40 12.13 -19.09
N VAL A 316 12.26 12.95 -18.49
CA VAL A 316 12.02 13.50 -17.15
C VAL A 316 11.25 14.81 -17.26
N ALA A 317 9.99 14.80 -16.86
CA ALA A 317 9.13 15.98 -16.84
C ALA A 317 9.43 16.88 -15.63
N MET A 318 9.78 16.27 -14.50
CA MET A 318 10.08 16.95 -13.25
C MET A 318 11.18 16.22 -12.48
N LEU A 319 12.04 16.99 -11.82
CA LEU A 319 13.10 16.44 -10.99
C LEU A 319 13.42 17.39 -9.82
N ALA A 320 13.47 16.86 -8.60
CA ALA A 320 13.90 17.64 -7.44
C ALA A 320 14.69 16.81 -6.42
N PRO A 321 15.90 17.24 -6.02
CA PRO A 321 16.61 16.62 -4.92
C PRO A 321 15.96 16.95 -3.57
N ASN A 322 16.21 16.11 -2.56
CA ASN A 322 15.93 16.43 -1.16
C ASN A 322 16.53 17.79 -0.77
N GLY A 323 15.79 18.55 0.04
CA GLY A 323 16.11 19.93 0.40
C GLY A 323 15.54 20.99 -0.57
N THR A 324 14.95 20.58 -1.70
CA THR A 324 14.21 21.49 -2.58
C THR A 324 13.00 22.07 -1.84
N ARG A 325 12.73 23.36 -2.04
CA ARG A 325 11.56 24.04 -1.48
C ARG A 325 10.49 24.22 -2.55
N PHE A 326 9.29 23.71 -2.26
CA PHE A 326 8.08 24.01 -3.04
C PHE A 326 7.22 24.98 -2.24
N GLY A 327 7.45 26.28 -2.47
CA GLY A 327 6.95 27.32 -1.59
C GLY A 327 7.49 27.16 -0.17
N GLY A 328 6.61 26.90 0.80
CA GLY A 328 7.02 26.67 2.19
C GLY A 328 7.35 25.22 2.53
N TRP A 329 6.98 24.26 1.68
CA TRP A 329 7.27 22.85 1.90
C TRP A 329 8.76 22.56 1.62
N LEU A 330 9.39 21.76 2.49
CA LEU A 330 10.76 21.30 2.31
C LEU A 330 10.73 19.81 1.97
N LEU A 331 11.13 19.45 0.74
CA LEU A 331 11.14 18.07 0.28
C LEU A 331 12.15 17.24 1.07
N ASN A 332 11.70 16.12 1.62
CA ASN A 332 12.54 15.11 2.23
C ASN A 332 11.93 13.71 2.05
N THR A 333 12.41 12.92 1.10
CA THR A 333 11.91 11.57 0.83
C THR A 333 12.12 10.58 1.98
N ALA A 334 12.88 10.93 3.02
CA ALA A 334 13.02 10.10 4.22
C ALA A 334 11.79 10.17 5.15
N ASP A 335 11.00 11.24 5.07
CA ASP A 335 9.84 11.48 5.93
C ASP A 335 8.60 12.03 5.20
N ASN A 336 8.70 12.32 3.91
CA ASN A 336 7.56 12.65 3.06
C ASN A 336 7.01 11.36 2.46
N HIS A 337 5.70 11.15 2.59
CA HIS A 337 4.99 10.02 2.00
C HIS A 337 4.06 10.55 0.90
N PHE A 338 4.03 9.85 -0.22
CA PHE A 338 3.28 10.23 -1.42
C PHE A 338 2.10 9.26 -1.52
N ASP A 339 1.00 9.63 -0.87
CA ASP A 339 0.00 8.66 -0.40
C ASP A 339 -1.13 8.46 -1.41
N ASN A 340 -1.86 9.53 -1.75
CA ASN A 340 -3.07 9.45 -2.56
C ASN A 340 -2.93 10.31 -3.83
N LEU A 341 -3.38 9.75 -4.95
CA LEU A 341 -3.44 10.41 -6.24
C LEU A 341 -4.89 10.68 -6.62
N ALA A 342 -5.23 11.95 -6.78
CA ALA A 342 -6.54 12.36 -7.27
C ALA A 342 -6.50 13.80 -7.79
N ASP A 343 -7.51 14.22 -8.54
CA ASP A 343 -7.70 15.63 -8.88
C ASP A 343 -8.36 16.36 -7.70
N PHE A 344 -7.54 16.89 -6.79
CA PHE A 344 -8.03 17.61 -5.60
C PHE A 344 -8.41 19.06 -5.93
N THR A 345 -8.05 19.57 -7.12
CA THR A 345 -8.29 20.98 -7.50
C THR A 345 -9.40 21.17 -8.53
N GLY A 346 -9.85 20.10 -9.17
CA GLY A 346 -10.86 20.10 -10.23
C GLY A 346 -10.34 20.61 -11.57
N ASP A 347 -9.03 20.60 -11.80
CA ASP A 347 -8.41 21.15 -13.02
C ASP A 347 -8.19 20.09 -14.11
N GLY A 348 -8.56 18.84 -13.84
CA GLY A 348 -8.38 17.69 -14.73
C GLY A 348 -6.99 17.06 -14.67
N LYS A 349 -6.08 17.56 -13.81
CA LYS A 349 -4.75 16.99 -13.59
C LYS A 349 -4.73 16.26 -12.26
N ILE A 350 -3.94 15.20 -12.21
CA ILE A 350 -3.80 14.46 -10.96
C ILE A 350 -2.79 15.15 -10.04
N ASP A 351 -3.21 15.37 -8.80
CA ASP A 351 -2.41 15.90 -7.70
C ASP A 351 -1.93 14.76 -6.79
N ILE A 352 -0.93 15.04 -5.96
CA ILE A 352 -0.41 14.10 -4.95
C ILE A 352 -0.69 14.65 -3.55
N LEU A 353 -1.41 13.89 -2.72
CA LEU A 353 -1.44 14.13 -1.29
C LEU A 353 -0.13 13.65 -0.67
N VAL A 354 0.56 14.58 -0.01
CA VAL A 354 1.83 14.33 0.67
C VAL A 354 1.66 14.51 2.18
N THR A 355 2.02 13.49 2.95
CA THR A 355 2.08 13.56 4.41
C THR A 355 3.52 13.59 4.91
N SER A 356 3.75 14.21 6.07
CA SER A 356 5.05 14.24 6.75
C SER A 356 4.88 14.44 8.26
N PRO A 357 5.95 14.29 9.06
CA PRO A 357 5.92 14.66 10.49
C PRO A 357 5.58 16.14 10.74
N TRP A 358 5.74 17.01 9.75
CA TRP A 358 5.34 18.41 9.86
C TRP A 358 3.84 18.60 9.67
N GLY A 359 3.21 17.87 8.75
CA GLY A 359 1.80 18.02 8.38
C GLY A 359 1.49 17.46 6.99
N ILE A 360 0.52 18.06 6.29
CA ILE A 360 0.07 17.61 4.96
C ILE A 360 0.23 18.70 3.90
N GLY A 361 0.40 18.28 2.65
CA GLY A 361 0.44 19.14 1.48
C GLY A 361 -0.19 18.48 0.26
N ILE A 362 -0.72 19.28 -0.66
CA ILE A 362 -1.20 18.82 -1.97
C ILE A 362 -0.20 19.32 -3.00
N PHE A 363 0.45 18.40 -3.70
CA PHE A 363 1.49 18.65 -4.68
C PHE A 363 0.89 18.56 -6.07
N ARG A 364 0.96 19.66 -6.82
CA ARG A 364 0.45 19.76 -8.19
C ARG A 364 1.61 19.90 -9.16
N PHE A 365 1.58 19.15 -10.24
CA PHE A 365 2.57 19.30 -11.31
C PHE A 365 2.23 20.49 -12.20
N GLU A 366 3.16 21.44 -12.31
CA GLU A 366 3.00 22.66 -13.12
C GLU A 366 4.27 22.94 -13.94
N GLY A 367 4.16 22.79 -15.25
CA GLY A 367 5.27 23.02 -16.18
C GLY A 367 6.37 21.98 -16.03
N ASN A 368 7.40 22.30 -15.23
CA ASN A 368 8.53 21.40 -14.93
C ASN A 368 8.86 21.35 -13.43
N THR A 369 7.94 21.82 -12.59
CA THR A 369 8.09 21.86 -11.12
C THR A 369 6.80 21.40 -10.44
N ILE A 370 6.88 21.27 -9.11
CA ILE A 370 5.71 21.12 -8.25
C ILE A 370 5.32 22.47 -7.66
N ASN A 371 4.03 22.77 -7.72
CA ASN A 371 3.36 23.81 -6.93
C ASN A 371 2.62 23.15 -5.75
N VAL A 372 2.61 23.80 -4.58
CA VAL A 372 1.93 23.28 -3.38
C VAL A 372 0.86 24.27 -2.95
N PRO A 373 -0.34 24.27 -3.59
CA PRO A 373 -1.39 25.26 -3.33
C PRO A 373 -1.93 25.20 -1.90
N MET A 374 -1.88 24.02 -1.28
CA MET A 374 -2.32 23.81 0.10
C MET A 374 -1.25 23.03 0.86
N MET A 375 -0.81 23.60 1.98
CA MET A 375 -0.02 22.92 2.99
C MET A 375 -0.44 23.40 4.39
N LYS A 376 -0.47 22.48 5.36
CA LYS A 376 -0.89 22.77 6.73
C LYS A 376 -0.10 21.93 7.74
N PRO A 377 0.47 22.56 8.78
CA PRO A 377 1.18 21.84 9.82
C PRO A 377 0.20 21.06 10.71
N ASN A 378 0.73 20.04 11.38
CA ASN A 378 0.08 19.40 12.52
C ASN A 378 -0.37 20.45 13.56
N GLY A 379 -1.53 20.21 14.17
CA GLY A 379 -2.22 21.16 15.04
C GLY A 379 -3.19 22.12 14.32
N THR A 380 -3.21 22.14 12.99
CA THR A 380 -4.22 22.90 12.23
C THR A 380 -5.60 22.25 12.39
N ARG A 381 -6.65 23.06 12.54
CA ARG A 381 -8.04 22.60 12.50
C ARG A 381 -8.68 22.77 11.14
N PHE A 382 -9.36 21.72 10.66
CA PHE A 382 -10.26 21.76 9.50
C PHE A 382 -11.70 21.61 10.03
N GLY A 383 -12.32 22.74 10.35
CA GLY A 383 -13.53 22.73 11.17
C GLY A 383 -13.25 22.13 12.55
N ASN A 384 -13.89 21.00 12.87
CA ASN A 384 -13.68 20.30 14.15
C ASN A 384 -12.55 19.25 14.09
N TRP A 385 -12.09 18.86 12.89
CA TRP A 385 -10.99 17.91 12.76
C TRP A 385 -9.68 18.58 13.17
N LEU A 386 -8.87 17.91 13.99
CA LEU A 386 -7.53 18.36 14.35
C LEU A 386 -6.51 17.52 13.57
N LEU A 387 -5.75 18.18 12.69
CA LEU A 387 -4.72 17.50 11.92
C LEU A 387 -3.58 17.04 12.84
N ASN A 388 -3.27 15.75 12.77
CA ASN A 388 -2.07 15.16 13.36
C ASN A 388 -1.65 13.94 12.54
N THR A 389 -0.65 14.07 11.66
CA THR A 389 -0.16 12.96 10.81
C THR A 389 0.41 11.77 11.59
N GLY A 390 0.65 11.90 12.90
CA GLY A 390 0.98 10.76 13.74
C GLY A 390 -0.20 9.79 13.94
N ASP A 391 -1.40 10.32 14.14
CA ASP A 391 -2.60 9.52 14.42
C ASP A 391 -3.70 9.59 13.35
N ASN A 392 -3.59 10.51 12.39
CA ASN A 392 -4.43 10.60 11.22
C ASN A 392 -3.88 9.66 10.13
N ARG A 393 -4.76 8.87 9.52
CA ARG A 393 -4.45 7.98 8.39
C ARG A 393 -5.15 8.49 7.15
N PHE A 394 -4.37 8.66 6.08
CA PHE A 394 -4.82 9.14 4.75
C PHE A 394 -4.63 8.08 3.65
N GLU A 395 -3.90 7.01 3.97
CA GLU A 395 -3.71 5.85 3.10
C GLU A 395 -4.97 4.98 3.13
N LEU A 396 -5.85 5.08 2.13
CA LEU A 396 -6.88 4.07 1.84
C LEU A 396 -6.50 3.35 0.52
N GLY A 397 -6.27 2.05 0.54
CA GLY A 397 -6.16 1.14 -0.62
C GLY A 397 -4.96 0.16 -0.70
N GLU A 398 -4.03 0.07 0.25
CA GLU A 398 -2.76 -0.68 0.14
C GLU A 398 -2.25 -1.38 1.42
N GLN A 399 -1.80 -2.63 1.29
CA GLN A 399 -1.24 -3.31 2.46
C GLN A 399 0.02 -2.64 3.00
N THR A 400 0.07 -2.29 4.29
CA THR A 400 1.20 -1.49 4.83
C THR A 400 1.46 -1.77 6.31
N VAL A 401 2.71 -1.57 6.73
CA VAL A 401 3.17 -1.56 8.11
C VAL A 401 3.51 -0.13 8.51
N ARG A 402 2.81 0.41 9.51
CA ARG A 402 3.14 1.70 10.13
C ARG A 402 4.17 1.51 11.23
N LEU A 403 5.32 2.14 11.04
CA LEU A 403 6.53 1.97 11.84
C LEU A 403 6.86 3.26 12.59
N HIS A 404 6.96 3.17 13.91
CA HIS A 404 7.42 4.27 14.76
C HIS A 404 8.80 3.95 15.31
N ILE A 405 9.74 4.86 15.16
CA ILE A 405 11.12 4.68 15.60
C ILE A 405 11.36 5.43 16.92
N LYS A 406 11.89 4.72 17.91
CA LYS A 406 12.29 5.28 19.19
C LYS A 406 13.78 5.07 19.37
N ILE A 407 14.55 6.13 19.65
CA ILE A 407 16.01 6.09 19.67
C ILE A 407 16.51 6.44 21.07
N LEU A 408 17.08 5.47 21.77
CA LEU A 408 17.90 5.72 22.96
C LEU A 408 19.38 5.81 22.56
N THR A 409 19.80 4.95 21.64
CA THR A 409 21.15 4.93 21.06
C THR A 409 21.07 4.78 19.55
N ASN A 410 21.83 5.59 18.80
CA ASN A 410 21.90 5.44 17.35
C ASN A 410 22.61 4.12 16.98
N PRO A 411 22.04 3.33 16.06
CA PRO A 411 22.70 2.13 15.53
C PRO A 411 23.93 2.49 14.69
N THR A 412 24.81 1.51 14.52
CA THR A 412 26.03 1.66 13.69
C THR A 412 25.68 1.84 12.21
N ILE A 413 24.65 1.14 11.72
CA ILE A 413 24.08 1.33 10.38
C ILE A 413 22.91 2.30 10.52
N SER A 414 22.85 3.34 9.68
CA SER A 414 21.80 4.35 9.79
C SER A 414 20.40 3.75 9.69
N ILE A 415 19.48 4.29 10.48
CA ILE A 415 18.08 3.87 10.53
C ILE A 415 17.44 3.97 9.13
N ASP A 416 17.74 5.03 8.38
CA ASP A 416 17.22 5.22 7.02
C ASP A 416 17.63 4.06 6.10
N ARG A 417 18.88 3.60 6.21
CA ARG A 417 19.36 2.47 5.40
C ARG A 417 18.69 1.16 5.81
N MET A 418 18.43 0.96 7.09
CA MET A 418 17.68 -0.21 7.56
C MET A 418 16.22 -0.17 7.09
N ILE A 419 15.58 1.00 7.09
CA ILE A 419 14.20 1.18 6.62
C ILE A 419 14.09 0.95 5.12
N VAL A 420 15.00 1.49 4.32
CA VAL A 420 15.06 1.22 2.87
C VAL A 420 15.23 -0.27 2.60
N ALA A 421 16.10 -0.95 3.35
CA ALA A 421 16.30 -2.38 3.23
C ALA A 421 15.02 -3.19 3.59
N MET A 422 14.29 -2.76 4.62
CA MET A 422 13.00 -3.38 4.96
C MET A 422 11.96 -3.16 3.88
N GLN A 423 11.90 -1.94 3.31
CA GLN A 423 11.01 -1.58 2.21
C GLN A 423 11.28 -2.45 0.98
N GLN A 424 12.55 -2.61 0.59
CA GLN A 424 12.94 -3.49 -0.51
C GLN A 424 12.38 -4.91 -0.38
N VAL A 425 12.34 -5.46 0.83
CA VAL A 425 11.87 -6.83 1.07
C VAL A 425 10.35 -6.90 1.16
N TYR A 426 9.71 -5.94 1.82
CA TYR A 426 8.27 -5.98 2.10
C TYR A 426 7.45 -5.46 0.93
N GLU A 427 7.87 -4.36 0.29
CA GLU A 427 7.18 -3.77 -0.87
C GLU A 427 7.32 -4.69 -2.10
N SER A 428 8.42 -5.43 -2.17
CA SER A 428 8.65 -6.55 -3.07
C SER A 428 7.51 -7.57 -3.09
N VAL A 429 6.90 -7.79 -1.92
CA VAL A 429 5.78 -8.70 -1.73
C VAL A 429 4.46 -7.97 -1.55
N GLY A 430 4.40 -6.68 -1.88
CA GLY A 430 3.24 -5.80 -1.88
C GLY A 430 2.75 -5.42 -0.48
N ILE A 431 3.68 -5.23 0.47
CA ILE A 431 3.43 -4.68 1.81
C ILE A 431 4.28 -3.41 1.96
N ARG A 432 3.67 -2.22 1.96
CA ARG A 432 4.37 -0.95 2.18
C ARG A 432 4.92 -0.84 3.59
N VAL A 433 5.99 -0.06 3.77
CA VAL A 433 6.53 0.25 5.10
C VAL A 433 6.55 1.77 5.28
N HIS A 434 5.66 2.25 6.13
CA HIS A 434 5.46 3.66 6.42
C HIS A 434 6.15 4.02 7.74
N ARG A 435 7.27 4.77 7.67
CA ARG A 435 7.87 5.39 8.86
C ARG A 435 7.05 6.61 9.29
N VAL A 436 6.19 6.44 10.28
CA VAL A 436 5.25 7.48 10.75
C VAL A 436 5.93 8.53 11.62
N SER A 437 6.83 8.11 12.52
CA SER A 437 7.50 9.05 13.43
C SER A 437 8.88 8.58 13.85
N THR A 438 9.67 9.51 14.35
CA THR A 438 10.94 9.24 15.03
C THR A 438 11.06 10.12 16.26
N GLU A 439 11.42 9.49 17.38
CA GLU A 439 11.54 10.16 18.66
C GLU A 439 12.82 9.70 19.34
N THR A 440 13.60 10.65 19.87
CA THR A 440 14.71 10.33 20.78
C THR A 440 14.18 10.24 22.20
N LEU A 441 14.47 9.12 22.87
CA LEU A 441 14.09 8.87 24.25
C LEU A 441 15.30 9.04 25.17
N ASN A 442 15.07 9.53 26.39
CA ASN A 442 16.09 9.59 27.44
C ASN A 442 15.71 8.67 28.60
N LEU A 443 16.09 7.40 28.50
CA LEU A 443 15.80 6.35 29.47
C LEU A 443 17.08 5.57 29.77
N PRO A 444 18.07 6.16 30.48
CA PRO A 444 19.42 5.60 30.58
C PRO A 444 19.47 4.21 31.23
N THR A 445 18.51 3.89 32.11
CA THR A 445 18.38 2.57 32.75
C THR A 445 17.80 1.50 31.81
N LEU A 446 17.26 1.88 30.66
CA LEU A 446 16.68 0.99 29.64
C LEU A 446 17.47 1.03 28.33
N ASN A 447 18.75 1.43 28.38
CA ASN A 447 19.61 1.45 27.18
C ASN A 447 20.37 0.12 26.99
N THR A 448 20.50 -0.66 28.06
CA THR A 448 20.78 -2.10 27.99
C THR A 448 19.54 -2.82 28.49
N VAL A 449 18.79 -3.46 27.59
CA VAL A 449 17.45 -3.99 27.89
C VAL A 449 17.49 -5.50 28.10
N ASP A 450 17.05 -5.97 29.25
CA ASP A 450 16.73 -7.38 29.46
C ASP A 450 15.52 -7.77 28.59
N VAL A 451 15.75 -8.67 27.63
CA VAL A 451 14.72 -9.21 26.73
C VAL A 451 14.44 -10.69 26.99
N GLY A 452 15.03 -11.25 28.05
CA GLY A 452 14.93 -12.67 28.38
C GLY A 452 15.29 -13.57 27.21
N GLY A 453 14.56 -14.69 27.04
CA GLY A 453 14.78 -15.60 25.91
C GLY A 453 14.33 -15.07 24.54
N CYS A 454 13.77 -13.86 24.48
CA CYS A 454 13.10 -13.32 23.30
C CYS A 454 12.04 -14.26 22.70
N THR A 455 11.16 -14.78 23.54
CA THR A 455 10.09 -15.69 23.12
C THR A 455 8.78 -14.92 22.99
N MET A 456 8.16 -14.94 21.81
CA MET A 456 6.85 -14.34 21.58
C MET A 456 5.83 -14.74 22.66
N GLY A 457 5.13 -13.75 23.22
CA GLY A 457 4.18 -13.93 24.33
C GLY A 457 4.79 -13.91 25.73
N THR A 458 6.12 -13.84 25.86
CA THR A 458 6.82 -13.68 27.15
C THR A 458 7.69 -12.42 27.10
N VAL A 459 7.48 -11.51 28.05
CA VAL A 459 8.25 -10.25 28.15
C VAL A 459 8.74 -9.99 29.56
N THR A 460 9.85 -9.26 29.67
CA THR A 460 10.46 -8.84 30.93
C THR A 460 9.80 -7.54 31.45
N PRO A 461 10.05 -7.18 32.73
CA PRO A 461 9.66 -5.87 33.26
C PRO A 461 10.28 -4.69 32.50
N GLU A 462 11.53 -4.82 32.03
CA GLU A 462 12.20 -3.77 31.27
C GLU A 462 11.57 -3.57 29.89
N GLN A 463 11.21 -4.65 29.19
CA GLN A 463 10.42 -4.57 27.96
C GLN A 463 9.07 -3.90 28.22
N THR A 464 8.39 -4.25 29.30
CA THR A 464 7.10 -3.63 29.66
C THR A 464 7.25 -2.13 29.89
N GLN A 465 8.30 -1.70 30.59
CA GLN A 465 8.57 -0.29 30.85
C GLN A 465 8.98 0.47 29.58
N LEU A 466 9.83 -0.14 28.74
CA LEU A 466 10.27 0.47 27.48
C LEU A 466 9.09 0.67 26.53
N PHE A 467 8.28 -0.36 26.32
CA PHE A 467 7.19 -0.36 25.35
C PHE A 467 6.02 0.57 25.72
N ALA A 468 5.95 1.00 26.98
CA ALA A 468 5.05 2.08 27.40
C ALA A 468 5.39 3.44 26.73
N ASN A 469 6.62 3.63 26.22
CA ASN A 469 7.07 4.86 25.57
C ASN A 469 6.75 4.88 24.08
N ARG A 470 5.46 4.78 23.76
CA ARG A 470 4.94 4.62 22.39
C ARG A 470 4.20 5.84 21.86
N ASN A 471 4.68 7.04 22.19
CA ASN A 471 4.04 8.30 21.76
C ASN A 471 3.76 8.29 20.25
N ASN A 472 2.56 8.74 19.86
CA ASN A 472 2.04 8.77 18.48
C ASN A 472 1.72 7.41 17.84
N ALA A 473 2.03 6.27 18.47
CA ALA A 473 1.74 4.95 17.93
C ALA A 473 0.47 4.36 18.57
N TRP A 474 -0.50 3.94 17.76
CA TRP A 474 -1.80 3.47 18.24
C TRP A 474 -2.24 2.15 17.58
N GLY A 475 -3.02 1.35 18.32
CA GLY A 475 -3.58 0.09 17.82
C GLY A 475 -2.51 -0.83 17.23
N SER A 476 -2.59 -1.03 15.91
CA SER A 476 -1.75 -1.90 15.08
C SER A 476 -0.37 -1.33 14.74
N ASP A 477 -0.05 -0.10 15.11
CA ASP A 477 1.24 0.53 14.78
C ASP A 477 2.41 -0.18 15.47
N VAL A 478 3.44 -0.54 14.70
CA VAL A 478 4.64 -1.25 15.16
C VAL A 478 5.67 -0.24 15.66
N VAL A 479 6.20 -0.46 16.86
CA VAL A 479 7.23 0.42 17.45
C VAL A 479 8.58 -0.28 17.54
N VAL A 480 9.63 0.31 16.96
CA VAL A 480 11.00 -0.20 17.02
C VAL A 480 11.86 0.69 17.90
N TYR A 481 12.43 0.10 18.95
CA TYR A 481 13.28 0.76 19.94
C TYR A 481 14.75 0.46 19.69
N PHE A 482 15.53 1.48 19.31
CA PHE A 482 16.98 1.39 19.18
C PHE A 482 17.67 1.65 20.51
N VAL A 483 18.40 0.64 20.99
CA VAL A 483 19.08 0.62 22.29
C VAL A 483 20.57 0.31 22.10
N LEU A 484 21.38 0.53 23.14
CA LEU A 484 22.80 0.20 23.09
C LEU A 484 23.00 -1.31 22.91
N SER A 485 22.34 -2.12 23.72
CA SER A 485 22.44 -3.58 23.69
C SER A 485 21.21 -4.25 24.32
N THR A 486 21.00 -5.53 24.04
CA THR A 486 20.06 -6.37 24.81
C THR A 486 20.82 -7.29 25.76
N ASN A 487 20.12 -7.80 26.77
CA ASN A 487 20.57 -8.89 27.63
C ASN A 487 19.52 -10.02 27.57
N PRO A 488 19.85 -11.24 27.13
CA PRO A 488 21.09 -11.68 26.49
C PRO A 488 21.44 -10.88 25.22
N PRO A 489 22.70 -10.94 24.73
CA PRO A 489 23.20 -10.08 23.65
C PRO A 489 22.73 -10.55 22.27
N TYR A 490 21.54 -10.10 21.88
CA TYR A 490 20.95 -10.30 20.56
C TYR A 490 21.09 -9.01 19.73
N ASN A 491 20.97 -9.15 18.40
CA ASN A 491 20.90 -7.99 17.50
C ASN A 491 19.53 -7.30 17.58
N GLY A 492 18.49 -8.06 17.91
CA GLY A 492 17.15 -7.57 18.09
C GLY A 492 16.30 -8.56 18.89
N CYS A 493 15.12 -8.10 19.27
CA CYS A 493 14.10 -8.94 19.87
C CYS A 493 12.70 -8.43 19.56
N ALA A 494 11.89 -9.26 18.91
CA ALA A 494 10.50 -9.00 18.56
C ALA A 494 9.48 -9.39 19.64
N ALA A 495 9.91 -9.88 20.82
CA ALA A 495 8.96 -10.17 21.90
C ALA A 495 8.40 -8.85 22.50
N TYR A 496 7.08 -8.74 22.56
CA TYR A 496 6.40 -7.51 22.96
C TYR A 496 5.18 -7.74 23.89
N PRO A 497 4.81 -6.76 24.75
CA PRO A 497 3.63 -6.86 25.61
C PRO A 497 2.31 -6.87 24.80
N PRO A 498 1.25 -7.58 25.23
CA PRO A 498 -0.03 -7.61 24.51
C PRO A 498 -0.56 -6.21 24.13
N GLY A 499 -0.96 -6.04 22.86
CA GLY A 499 -1.43 -4.77 22.32
C GLY A 499 -0.33 -3.73 22.05
N GLN A 500 0.94 -4.09 22.21
CA GLN A 500 2.10 -3.22 21.96
C GLN A 500 3.06 -3.81 20.93
N PRO A 501 2.61 -4.07 19.69
CA PRO A 501 3.45 -4.68 18.67
C PRO A 501 4.71 -3.85 18.43
N GLY A 502 5.86 -4.51 18.42
CA GLY A 502 7.14 -3.82 18.33
C GLY A 502 8.34 -4.72 18.53
N ALA A 503 9.52 -4.12 18.43
CA ALA A 503 10.79 -4.81 18.62
C ALA A 503 11.84 -3.91 19.26
N VAL A 504 12.79 -4.53 19.96
CA VAL A 504 14.02 -3.89 20.43
C VAL A 504 15.13 -4.21 19.43
N VAL A 505 15.94 -3.24 19.04
CA VAL A 505 17.05 -3.40 18.10
C VAL A 505 18.32 -2.82 18.74
N ALA A 506 19.35 -3.64 18.87
CA ALA A 506 20.62 -3.24 19.46
C ALA A 506 21.48 -2.42 18.49
N GLN A 507 22.43 -1.64 19.00
CA GLN A 507 23.32 -0.80 18.19
C GLN A 507 24.14 -1.59 17.15
N ILE A 508 24.44 -2.86 17.46
CA ILE A 508 25.22 -3.79 16.63
C ILE A 508 24.41 -4.42 15.49
N ALA A 509 23.12 -4.11 15.39
CA ALA A 509 22.23 -4.65 14.39
C ALA A 509 22.73 -4.46 12.95
N THR A 510 22.43 -5.45 12.12
CA THR A 510 22.72 -5.43 10.67
C THR A 510 21.65 -4.65 9.91
N VAL A 511 21.91 -4.38 8.63
CA VAL A 511 20.96 -3.66 7.76
C VAL A 511 19.59 -4.33 7.65
N TRP A 512 19.52 -5.66 7.79
CA TRP A 512 18.29 -6.46 7.67
C TRP A 512 17.58 -6.69 9.00
N THR A 513 18.16 -6.25 10.12
CA THR A 513 17.65 -6.63 11.46
C THR A 513 16.26 -6.09 11.71
N ILE A 514 15.96 -4.84 11.32
CA ILE A 514 14.61 -4.31 11.54
C ILE A 514 13.56 -5.11 10.74
N ALA A 515 13.89 -5.47 9.49
CA ALA A 515 13.00 -6.22 8.63
C ALA A 515 12.75 -7.62 9.19
N HIS A 516 13.78 -8.24 9.75
CA HIS A 516 13.69 -9.53 10.41
C HIS A 516 12.83 -9.48 11.68
N GLU A 517 13.09 -8.55 12.59
CA GLU A 517 12.34 -8.44 13.85
C GLU A 517 10.87 -8.06 13.59
N VAL A 518 10.62 -7.12 12.68
CA VAL A 518 9.23 -6.80 12.29
C VAL A 518 8.58 -8.00 11.60
N GLY A 519 9.36 -8.86 10.91
CA GLY A 519 8.84 -10.09 10.32
C GLY A 519 8.26 -11.02 11.39
N HIS A 520 8.94 -11.17 12.52
CA HIS A 520 8.41 -11.86 13.69
C HIS A 520 7.17 -11.19 14.28
N VAL A 521 7.16 -9.85 14.37
CA VAL A 521 5.98 -9.10 14.83
C VAL A 521 4.76 -9.40 13.95
N LEU A 522 4.97 -9.58 12.64
CA LEU A 522 3.95 -9.96 11.66
C LEU A 522 3.65 -11.48 11.60
N GLY A 523 4.24 -12.27 12.49
CA GLY A 523 3.93 -13.69 12.65
C GLY A 523 4.89 -14.67 11.97
N LEU A 524 5.98 -14.19 11.36
CA LEU A 524 6.98 -15.07 10.75
C LEU A 524 7.81 -15.82 11.79
N LYS A 525 8.38 -16.96 11.37
CA LYS A 525 9.22 -17.83 12.19
C LYS A 525 10.59 -17.99 11.54
N HIS A 526 11.59 -18.31 12.35
CA HIS A 526 12.93 -18.59 11.85
C HIS A 526 12.93 -19.76 10.85
N VAL A 527 13.83 -19.66 9.87
CA VAL A 527 14.13 -20.71 8.89
C VAL A 527 15.63 -20.96 8.83
N SER A 528 16.04 -22.14 8.36
CA SER A 528 17.46 -22.48 8.19
C SER A 528 17.91 -22.23 6.75
N ASP A 529 17.81 -20.98 6.28
CA ASP A 529 18.17 -20.58 4.91
C ASP A 529 18.66 -19.13 4.87
N ASN A 530 19.90 -18.92 4.45
CA ASN A 530 20.55 -17.61 4.42
C ASN A 530 20.16 -16.75 3.22
N ASN A 531 19.41 -17.28 2.25
CA ASN A 531 18.83 -16.46 1.20
C ASN A 531 17.54 -15.76 1.67
N ARG A 532 16.94 -16.22 2.78
CA ARG A 532 15.64 -15.75 3.27
C ARG A 532 15.78 -14.76 4.42
N LEU A 533 14.81 -13.84 4.51
CA LEU A 533 14.82 -12.79 5.53
C LEU A 533 14.87 -13.36 6.95
N MET A 534 14.09 -14.42 7.19
CA MET A 534 13.91 -15.02 8.51
C MET A 534 14.98 -16.05 8.88
N THR A 535 16.20 -15.93 8.34
CA THR A 535 17.30 -16.85 8.69
C THR A 535 17.57 -16.88 10.19
N GLY A 536 17.46 -18.07 10.80
CA GLY A 536 17.81 -18.32 12.19
C GLY A 536 19.32 -18.36 12.44
N ASN A 537 20.14 -18.28 11.39
CA ASN A 537 21.59 -18.23 11.50
C ASN A 537 22.11 -16.79 11.75
N GLY A 538 21.20 -15.83 11.89
CA GLY A 538 21.52 -14.42 12.11
C GLY A 538 21.60 -13.61 10.81
N THR A 539 21.04 -12.41 10.85
CA THR A 539 20.90 -11.50 9.68
C THR A 539 22.22 -11.05 9.06
N ALA A 540 23.35 -11.20 9.76
CA ALA A 540 24.68 -10.93 9.21
C ALA A 540 25.10 -11.95 8.14
N ASN A 541 24.48 -13.12 8.13
CA ASN A 541 24.80 -14.23 7.24
C ASN A 541 23.92 -14.26 5.99
N ILE A 542 23.10 -13.24 5.74
CA ILE A 542 22.25 -13.17 4.54
C ILE A 542 23.13 -13.13 3.29
N THR A 543 22.91 -14.08 2.37
CA THR A 543 23.72 -14.29 1.16
C THR A 543 23.08 -13.77 -0.12
N ASN A 544 21.77 -13.56 -0.12
CA ASN A 544 21.01 -13.03 -1.26
C ASN A 544 20.38 -11.69 -0.86
N PRO A 545 21.03 -10.53 -1.07
CA PRO A 545 20.42 -9.23 -0.80
C PRO A 545 19.73 -8.65 -2.06
N PRO A 546 18.48 -8.15 -1.98
CA PRO A 546 17.58 -8.23 -0.82
C PRO A 546 17.14 -9.68 -0.55
N PRO A 547 16.99 -10.08 0.72
CA PRO A 547 16.61 -11.44 1.09
C PRO A 547 15.17 -11.78 0.69
N ASP A 548 14.95 -13.06 0.42
CA ASP A 548 13.69 -13.58 -0.08
C ASP A 548 12.62 -13.71 1.02
N LEU A 549 11.36 -13.52 0.63
CA LEU A 549 10.17 -13.92 1.36
C LEU A 549 9.35 -14.87 0.45
N ILE A 550 9.13 -16.10 0.90
CA ILE A 550 8.35 -17.07 0.11
C ILE A 550 6.85 -16.86 0.30
N SER A 551 6.03 -17.41 -0.59
CA SER A 551 4.56 -17.22 -0.57
C SER A 551 3.91 -17.49 0.80
N THR A 552 4.33 -18.53 1.53
CA THR A 552 3.74 -18.83 2.85
C THR A 552 4.09 -17.80 3.92
N GLU A 553 5.29 -17.21 3.88
CA GLU A 553 5.67 -16.10 4.75
C GLU A 553 4.87 -14.85 4.39
N VAL A 554 4.78 -14.55 3.10
CA VAL A 554 4.01 -13.41 2.61
C VAL A 554 2.56 -13.52 3.07
N ASN A 555 1.91 -14.66 2.86
CA ASN A 555 0.53 -14.87 3.33
C ASN A 555 0.39 -14.69 4.85
N THR A 556 1.39 -15.13 5.62
CA THR A 556 1.38 -14.93 7.08
C THR A 556 1.46 -13.45 7.42
N MET A 557 2.36 -12.71 6.79
CA MET A 557 2.48 -11.26 6.99
C MET A 557 1.18 -10.56 6.61
N ARG A 558 0.65 -10.84 5.41
CA ARG A 558 -0.61 -10.27 4.89
C ARG A 558 -1.82 -10.59 5.78
N ALA A 559 -1.81 -11.76 6.43
CA ALA A 559 -2.87 -12.17 7.33
C ALA A 559 -2.79 -11.48 8.70
N SER A 560 -1.65 -10.86 9.04
CA SER A 560 -1.48 -10.13 10.27
C SER A 560 -2.45 -8.96 10.35
N THR A 561 -3.03 -8.72 11.53
CA THR A 561 -3.82 -7.51 11.78
C THR A 561 -2.96 -6.24 11.85
N LEU A 562 -1.64 -6.40 11.85
CA LEU A 562 -0.64 -5.33 11.93
C LEU A 562 -0.19 -4.82 10.57
N THR A 563 -0.27 -5.67 9.54
CA THR A 563 -0.35 -5.19 8.17
C THR A 563 -1.79 -4.82 7.93
N PHE A 564 -2.07 -3.55 7.66
CA PHE A 564 -3.36 -3.29 7.04
C PHE A 564 -3.35 -3.88 5.63
N GLU A 565 -4.50 -4.32 5.10
CA GLU A 565 -4.88 -4.01 3.71
C GLU A 565 -5.58 -2.69 3.91
N THR A 566 -5.03 -1.59 3.39
CA THR A 566 -5.89 -0.43 3.23
C THR A 566 -6.68 -0.56 1.98
#